data_AF-A0A4S0JG87-F1
#
_entry.id   AF-A0A4S0JG87-F1
#
_cell.length_a   1.000
_cell.length_b   1.000
_cell.length_c   1.000
_cell.angle_alpha   90.00
_cell.angle_beta   90.00
_cell.angle_gamma   90.00
#
_symmetry.space_group_name_H-M   'P 1'
#
loop_
_entity.id
_entity.type
_entity.pdbx_description
1 polymer ?
#
loop_
_entity_poly.entity_id
_entity_poly.type
_entity_poly.pdbx_seq_one_letter_code
_entity_poly.pdbx_strand_id
1 'polypeptide(L)'
;AYFDCYLFVSLAAQQSWYPINSTVGVRKLVMSKGMPVPAPYGVIESLIAATDEDGILHPDILLRPGQRVRVIDGPFSEQLGVLDHVGSAGAVKIL
;
A
#
# COMPACT_ATOMS: atom_id res chain seq x y z
N ALA A 1 -0.86 -2.02 3.42
CA ALA A 1 0.50 -1.43 3.44
C ALA A 1 0.78 -0.89 2.04
N TYR A 2 1.32 0.32 1.92
CA TYR A 2 1.71 0.91 0.65
C TYR A 2 3.15 0.55 0.31
N PHE A 3 3.43 0.31 -0.97
CA PHE A 3 4.76 -0.01 -1.48
C PHE A 3 5.28 1.18 -2.29
N ASP A 4 5.69 2.24 -1.60
CA ASP A 4 6.22 3.44 -2.25
C ASP A 4 7.41 3.10 -3.14
N CYS A 5 7.42 3.67 -4.36
CA CYS A 5 8.44 3.44 -5.38
C CYS A 5 8.55 1.98 -5.89
N TYR A 6 7.50 1.17 -5.71
CA TYR A 6 7.38 -0.14 -6.36
C TYR A 6 6.30 -0.12 -7.44
N LEU A 7 6.59 -0.85 -8.53
CA LEU A 7 5.62 -1.18 -9.57
C LEU A 7 5.56 -2.70 -9.69
N PHE A 8 4.35 -3.25 -9.69
CA PHE A 8 4.12 -4.67 -9.95
C PHE A 8 3.81 -4.87 -11.42
N VAL A 9 4.40 -5.89 -12.03
CA VAL A 9 4.26 -6.20 -13.46
C VAL A 9 3.94 -7.67 -13.66
N SER A 10 3.07 -7.96 -14.62
CA SER A 10 2.85 -9.32 -15.11
C SER A 10 3.78 -9.62 -16.27
N LEU A 11 4.44 -10.78 -16.24
CA LEU A 11 5.38 -11.23 -17.27
C LEU A 11 4.95 -12.59 -17.78
N ALA A 12 4.80 -12.73 -19.10
CA ALA A 12 4.62 -14.04 -19.71
C ALA A 12 5.93 -14.84 -19.68
N ALA A 13 5.84 -16.17 -19.61
CA ALA A 13 7.00 -17.06 -19.47
C ALA A 13 8.09 -16.88 -20.56
N GLN A 14 7.70 -16.44 -21.76
CA GLN A 14 8.61 -16.22 -22.89
C GLN A 14 9.04 -14.75 -23.06
N GLN A 15 8.55 -13.84 -22.21
CA GLN A 15 8.85 -12.42 -22.33
C GLN A 15 10.19 -12.10 -21.67
N SER A 16 11.03 -11.35 -22.38
CA SER A 16 12.28 -10.85 -21.81
C SER A 16 11.97 -9.76 -20.78
N TRP A 17 12.48 -9.94 -19.56
CA TRP A 17 12.36 -8.97 -18.46
C TRP A 17 13.51 -7.95 -18.43
N TYR A 18 14.61 -8.21 -19.14
CA TYR A 18 15.79 -7.33 -19.18
C TYR A 18 15.48 -5.86 -19.51
N PRO A 19 14.59 -5.53 -20.47
CA PRO A 19 14.28 -4.16 -20.82
C PRO A 19 13.75 -3.30 -19.66
N ILE A 20 13.13 -3.92 -18.64
CA ILE A 20 12.59 -3.22 -17.46
C ILE A 20 13.72 -2.52 -16.69
N ASN A 21 14.90 -3.16 -16.58
CA ASN A 21 16.05 -2.57 -15.90
C ASN A 21 16.67 -1.37 -16.64
N SER A 22 16.32 -1.18 -17.91
CA SER A 22 16.78 -0.07 -18.75
C SER A 22 15.72 1.03 -18.92
N THR A 23 14.59 0.92 -18.24
CA THR A 23 13.51 1.92 -18.33
C THR A 23 13.84 3.14 -17.46
N VAL A 24 13.73 4.34 -18.01
CA VAL A 24 13.95 5.60 -17.27
C VAL A 24 13.00 5.68 -16.08
N GLY A 25 13.54 5.98 -14.90
CA GLY A 25 12.77 6.04 -13.65
C GLY A 25 12.62 4.69 -12.93
N VAL A 26 12.98 3.57 -13.57
CA VAL A 26 13.05 2.26 -12.92
C VAL A 26 14.45 2.04 -12.38
N ARG A 27 14.56 1.73 -11.08
CA ARG A 27 15.86 1.44 -10.47
C ARG A 27 16.38 0.06 -10.83
N LYS A 28 15.55 -0.97 -10.68
CA LYS A 28 15.79 -2.38 -11.05
C LYS A 28 14.58 -3.24 -10.71
N LEU A 29 14.45 -4.38 -11.37
CA LEU A 29 13.65 -5.52 -10.91
C LEU A 29 14.22 -6.08 -9.60
N VAL A 30 13.33 -6.58 -8.75
CA VAL A 30 13.71 -7.36 -7.56
C VAL A 30 14.11 -8.76 -8.02
N MET A 31 15.35 -9.15 -7.71
CA MET A 31 15.98 -10.36 -8.24
C MET A 31 16.67 -11.19 -7.16
N SER A 32 16.72 -12.50 -7.39
CA SER A 32 17.49 -13.46 -6.57
C SER A 32 18.09 -14.52 -7.48
N LYS A 33 19.36 -14.91 -7.23
CA LYS A 33 20.11 -15.90 -8.04
C LYS A 33 20.06 -15.65 -9.56
N GLY A 34 20.08 -14.38 -9.96
CA GLY A 34 20.05 -13.99 -11.38
C GLY A 34 18.68 -14.01 -12.05
N MET A 35 17.59 -14.26 -11.32
CA MET A 35 16.23 -14.32 -11.86
C MET A 35 15.30 -13.33 -11.14
N PRO A 36 14.26 -12.79 -11.81
CA PRO A 36 13.21 -12.01 -11.15
C PRO A 36 12.51 -12.84 -10.06
N VAL A 37 12.19 -12.20 -8.94
CA VAL A 37 11.46 -12.84 -7.85
C VAL A 37 9.96 -12.58 -8.04
N PRO A 38 9.11 -13.63 -8.11
CA PRO A 38 7.67 -13.43 -8.18
C PRO A 38 7.17 -12.81 -6.88
N ALA A 39 6.18 -11.91 -6.99
CA ALA A 39 5.48 -11.41 -5.82
C ALA A 39 4.84 -12.59 -5.05
N PRO A 40 4.81 -12.56 -3.72
CA PRO A 40 4.11 -13.59 -2.95
C PRO A 40 2.65 -13.69 -3.37
N TYR A 41 2.16 -14.93 -3.45
CA TYR A 41 0.77 -15.20 -3.78
C TYR A 41 -0.18 -14.45 -2.84
N GLY A 42 -1.24 -13.86 -3.40
CA GLY A 42 -2.26 -13.13 -2.65
C GLY A 42 -1.94 -11.66 -2.42
N VAL A 43 -0.68 -11.21 -2.55
CA VAL A 43 -0.34 -9.79 -2.34
C VAL A 43 -0.95 -8.92 -3.44
N ILE A 44 -0.78 -9.32 -4.70
CA ILE A 44 -1.28 -8.56 -5.86
C ILE A 44 -2.80 -8.60 -5.89
N GLU A 45 -3.37 -9.78 -5.63
CA GLU A 45 -4.82 -9.99 -5.57
C GLU A 45 -5.46 -9.14 -4.47
N SER A 46 -4.83 -9.05 -3.30
CA SER A 46 -5.30 -8.19 -2.21
C SER A 46 -5.21 -6.70 -2.55
N LEU A 47 -4.15 -6.28 -3.26
CA LEU A 47 -4.02 -4.89 -3.71
C LEU A 47 -5.11 -4.54 -4.73
N ILE A 48 -5.36 -5.41 -5.72
CA ILE A 48 -6.42 -5.22 -6.72
C ILE A 48 -7.80 -5.23 -6.07
N ALA A 49 -8.06 -6.13 -5.12
CA ALA A 49 -9.32 -6.17 -4.39
C ALA A 49 -9.57 -4.92 -3.53
N ALA A 50 -8.51 -4.18 -3.18
CA ALA A 50 -8.57 -2.94 -2.43
C ALA A 50 -8.61 -1.69 -3.31
N THR A 51 -8.55 -1.82 -4.64
CA THR A 51 -8.66 -0.68 -5.57
C THR A 51 -10.09 -0.49 -6.05
N ASP A 52 -10.44 0.73 -6.45
CA ASP A 52 -11.70 1.00 -7.16
C ASP A 52 -11.68 0.50 -8.62
N GLU A 53 -12.73 0.82 -9.38
CA GLU A 53 -12.87 0.45 -10.80
C GLU A 53 -11.77 1.06 -11.70
N ASP A 54 -11.19 2.19 -11.30
CA ASP A 54 -10.09 2.86 -12.00
C ASP A 54 -8.71 2.28 -11.61
N GLY A 55 -8.68 1.28 -10.72
CA GLY A 55 -7.44 0.68 -10.21
C GLY A 55 -6.70 1.59 -9.23
N ILE A 56 -7.40 2.59 -8.67
CA ILE A 56 -6.85 3.49 -7.67
C ILE A 56 -7.05 2.87 -6.30
N LEU A 57 -5.92 2.62 -5.62
CA LEU A 57 -5.95 2.24 -4.22
C LEU A 57 -6.21 3.50 -3.41
N HIS A 58 -7.48 3.72 -3.08
CA HIS A 58 -7.81 4.69 -2.05
C HIS A 58 -7.20 4.17 -0.77
N PRO A 59 -6.41 4.99 -0.05
CA PRO A 59 -6.40 4.83 1.38
C PRO A 59 -7.85 4.75 1.77
N ASP A 60 -8.26 3.57 2.24
CA ASP A 60 -9.37 3.51 3.15
C ASP A 60 -8.97 4.52 4.22
N ILE A 61 -9.48 5.74 4.06
CA ILE A 61 -9.51 6.72 5.11
C ILE A 61 -10.55 6.12 6.07
N LEU A 62 -10.13 5.06 6.78
CA LEU A 62 -10.86 4.39 7.84
C LEU A 62 -11.15 5.39 8.97
N LEU A 63 -10.38 6.49 8.98
CA LEU A 63 -10.38 7.56 9.94
C LEU A 63 -10.61 8.88 9.20
N ARG A 64 -11.84 9.38 9.18
CA ARG A 64 -12.16 10.70 8.63
C ARG A 64 -12.35 11.71 9.76
N PRO A 65 -11.94 12.98 9.59
CA PRO A 65 -12.34 14.04 10.51
C PRO A 65 -13.86 14.04 10.76
N GLY A 66 -14.26 14.20 12.02
CA GLY A 66 -15.65 14.10 12.48
C GLY A 66 -16.11 12.67 12.85
N GLN A 67 -15.32 11.64 12.56
CA GLN A 67 -15.67 10.27 12.92
C GLN A 67 -15.50 10.02 14.42
N ARG A 68 -16.46 9.31 15.03
CA ARG A 68 -16.32 8.80 16.39
C ARG A 68 -15.40 7.59 16.38
N VAL A 69 -14.35 7.65 17.18
CA VAL A 69 -13.33 6.61 17.28
C VAL A 69 -13.16 6.16 18.71
N ARG A 70 -12.66 4.93 18.89
CA ARG A 70 -12.27 4.38 20.19
C ARG A 70 -10.79 4.04 20.13
N VAL A 71 -10.03 4.50 21.12
CA VAL A 71 -8.63 4.11 21.26
C VAL A 71 -8.60 2.65 21.72
N ILE A 72 -7.98 1.78 20.94
CA ILE A 72 -7.96 0.33 21.20
C ILE A 72 -6.78 -0.11 22.10
N ASP A 73 -5.74 0.72 22.22
CA ASP A 73 -4.52 0.38 22.95
C ASP A 73 -3.76 1.66 23.40
N GLY A 74 -2.91 1.53 24.43
CA GLY A 74 -2.09 2.60 24.99
C GLY A 74 -2.71 3.34 26.19
N PRO A 75 -2.09 4.44 26.67
CA PRO A 75 -2.48 5.14 27.90
C PRO A 75 -3.93 5.67 27.93
N PHE A 76 -4.53 5.85 26.75
CA PHE A 76 -5.90 6.33 26.58
C PHE A 76 -6.84 5.21 26.07
N SER A 77 -6.46 3.94 26.23
CA SER A 77 -7.27 2.80 25.81
C SER A 77 -8.72 2.90 26.33
N GLU A 78 -9.67 2.48 25.51
CA GLU A 78 -11.12 2.56 25.74
C GLU A 78 -11.73 3.97 25.74
N GLN A 79 -10.93 5.02 25.60
CA GLN A 79 -11.45 6.37 25.47
C GLN A 79 -12.12 6.58 24.10
N LEU A 80 -13.31 7.20 24.13
CA LEU A 80 -14.05 7.63 22.96
C LEU A 80 -13.73 9.09 22.66
N GLY A 81 -13.60 9.42 21.38
CA GLY A 81 -13.39 10.80 20.94
C GLY A 81 -13.84 11.03 19.51
N VAL A 82 -13.77 12.28 19.08
CA VAL A 82 -14.05 12.65 17.70
C VAL A 82 -12.73 12.96 17.01
N LEU A 83 -12.52 12.34 15.86
CA LEU A 83 -11.31 12.54 15.10
C LEU A 83 -11.28 13.96 14.53
N ASP A 84 -10.22 14.73 14.82
CA ASP A 84 -10.03 16.11 14.35
C ASP A 84 -9.27 16.14 13.02
N HIS A 85 -8.17 15.38 12.95
CA HIS A 85 -7.24 15.41 11.83
C HIS A 85 -6.51 14.08 11.64
N VAL A 86 -6.25 13.71 10.38
CA VAL A 86 -5.34 12.61 9.99
C VAL A 86 -4.14 13.19 9.26
N GLY A 87 -2.96 13.01 9.82
CA GLY A 87 -1.70 13.37 9.20
C GLY A 87 -1.25 12.35 8.15
N SER A 88 -0.36 12.78 7.26
CA SER A 88 0.15 11.97 6.13
C SER A 88 0.90 10.71 6.55
N ALA A 89 1.50 10.69 7.74
CA ALA A 89 2.21 9.54 8.29
C ALA A 89 1.31 8.59 9.12
N GLY A 90 -0.02 8.77 9.08
CA GLY A 90 -0.99 7.97 9.84
C GLY A 90 -1.20 8.42 11.28
N ALA A 91 -0.51 9.46 11.74
CA ALA A 91 -0.78 10.08 13.05
C ALA A 91 -2.14 10.78 13.05
N VAL A 92 -2.90 10.68 14.14
CA VAL A 92 -4.24 11.29 14.25
C VAL A 92 -4.36 12.18 15.47
N LYS A 93 -5.16 13.23 15.36
CA LYS A 93 -5.54 14.11 16.48
C LYS A 93 -7.01 13.85 16.83
N ILE A 94 -7.30 13.75 18.13
CA ILE A 94 -8.63 13.42 18.67
C ILE A 94 -9.03 14.54 19.65
N LEU A 95 -10.30 14.97 19.58
CA LEU A 95 -10.94 15.90 20.54
C LEU A 95 -11.51 15.15 21.74
#